data_AF-A0A1B7WP89-F1
#
_entry.id   AF-A0A1B7WP89-F1
#
_cell.length_a   1.000
_cell.length_b   1.000
_cell.length_c   1.000
_cell.angle_alpha   90.00
_cell.angle_beta   90.00
_cell.angle_gamma   90.00
#
_symmetry.space_group_name_H-M   'P 1'
#
loop_
_entity.id
_entity.type
_entity.pdbx_description
1 polymer ?
#
loop_
_entity_poly.entity_id
_entity_poly.type
_entity_poly.pdbx_seq_one_letter_code
_entity_poly.pdbx_strand_id
1 'polypeptide(L)'
;MKEQFIEQIKAGYKFKGECIQLGAAMLNGEVIPDCAINLPIKTLNRHGLIAGATGTGKTKTLQTIAEGLSDACKLFRKFAF
;
A
#
# COMPACT_ATOMS: atom_id res chain seq x y z
N MET A 1 18.87 11.50 10.25
CA MET A 1 17.42 11.50 10.54
C MET A 1 16.57 11.12 9.34
N LYS A 2 16.58 11.84 8.20
CA LYS A 2 15.79 11.48 7.00
C LYS A 2 16.24 10.15 6.37
N GLU A 3 17.55 9.93 6.25
CA GLU A 3 18.12 8.69 5.70
C GLU A 3 17.80 7.45 6.55
N GLN A 4 17.95 7.56 7.87
CA GLN A 4 17.57 6.48 8.80
C GLN A 4 16.07 6.14 8.72
N PHE A 5 15.21 7.15 8.57
CA PHE A 5 13.77 6.93 8.35
C PHE A 5 13.52 6.19 7.03
N ILE A 6 14.20 6.59 5.95
CA ILE A 6 14.10 5.93 4.65
C ILE A 6 14.53 4.46 4.75
N GLU A 7 15.67 4.18 5.41
CA GLU A 7 16.15 2.82 5.61
C GLU A 7 15.17 1.97 6.42
N GLN A 8 14.61 2.53 7.50
CA GLN A 8 13.62 1.82 8.33
C GLN A 8 12.35 1.48 7.55
N ILE A 9 11.82 2.42 6.76
CA ILE A 9 10.64 2.17 5.94
C ILE A 9 10.96 1.16 4.83
N LYS A 10 12.08 1.31 4.12
CA LYS A 10 12.50 0.36 3.07
C LYS A 10 12.70 -1.05 3.63
N ALA A 11 13.27 -1.18 4.83
CA ALA A 11 13.45 -2.46 5.50
C ALA A 11 12.10 -3.07 5.92
N GLY A 12 11.19 -2.27 6.49
CA GLY A 12 9.88 -2.72 6.96
C GLY A 12 8.88 -3.07 5.87
N TYR A 13 8.97 -2.42 4.70
CA TYR A 13 8.08 -2.64 3.55
C TYR A 13 8.71 -3.52 2.45
N LYS A 14 9.72 -4.34 2.81
CA LYS A 14 10.36 -5.30 1.91
C LYS A 14 9.56 -6.59 1.84
N PHE A 15 8.60 -6.64 0.92
CA PHE A 15 7.77 -7.82 0.69
C PHE A 15 8.21 -8.63 -0.53
N LYS A 16 7.94 -9.94 -0.51
CA LYS A 16 8.17 -10.83 -1.65
C LYS A 16 6.84 -11.12 -2.35
N GLY A 17 6.81 -10.98 -3.67
CA GLY A 17 5.65 -11.27 -4.51
C GLY A 17 4.79 -10.04 -4.83
N GLU A 18 3.58 -10.28 -5.33
CA GLU A 18 2.68 -9.20 -5.77
C GLU A 18 2.20 -8.33 -4.61
N CYS A 19 2.27 -7.02 -4.83
CA CYS A 19 1.87 -5.99 -3.89
C CYS A 19 1.05 -4.91 -4.60
N ILE A 20 0.15 -4.28 -3.86
CA ILE A 20 -0.58 -3.08 -4.28
C ILE A 20 0.14 -1.88 -3.67
N GLN A 21 0.52 -0.90 -4.49
CA GLN A 21 1.10 0.34 -3.98
C GLN A 21 -0.02 1.25 -3.47
N LEU A 22 0.04 1.62 -2.19
CA LEU A 22 -0.96 2.49 -1.56
C LEU A 22 -0.55 3.97 -1.57
N GLY A 23 0.76 4.24 -1.60
CA GLY A 23 1.29 5.60 -1.58
C GLY A 23 2.76 5.65 -1.20
N ALA A 24 3.16 6.74 -0.56
CA ALA A 24 4.52 6.98 -0.09
C ALA A 24 4.51 7.47 1.37
N ALA A 25 5.58 7.19 2.11
CA ALA A 25 5.71 7.62 3.49
C ALA A 25 5.82 9.16 3.57
N MET A 26 5.22 9.71 4.61
CA MET A 26 5.30 11.14 4.93
C MET A 26 6.11 11.34 6.20
N LEU A 27 7.04 12.28 6.20
CA LEU A 27 7.84 12.68 7.36
C LEU A 27 7.70 14.20 7.54
N ASN A 28 7.24 14.65 8.71
CA ASN A 28 7.06 16.07 9.04
C ASN A 28 6.21 16.86 8.02
N GLY A 29 5.24 16.20 7.39
CA GLY A 29 4.38 16.82 6.37
C GLY A 29 4.94 16.78 4.95
N GLU A 30 6.19 16.34 4.76
CA GLU A 30 6.77 16.12 3.43
C GLU A 30 6.57 14.67 2.98
N VAL A 31 6.06 14.49 1.78
CA VAL A 31 6.01 13.17 1.12
C VAL A 31 7.41 12.80 0.67
N ILE A 32 7.88 11.61 1.04
CA ILE A 32 9.17 11.07 0.62
C ILE A 32 8.94 10.03 -0.48
N PRO A 33 9.17 10.36 -1.77
CA PRO A 33 8.83 9.48 -2.90
C PRO A 33 9.60 8.15 -2.89
N ASP A 34 10.80 8.17 -2.34
CA ASP A 34 11.71 7.01 -2.25
C ASP A 34 11.24 5.96 -1.21
N CYS A 35 10.18 6.27 -0.46
CA CYS A 35 9.60 5.40 0.55
C CYS A 35 8.20 4.92 0.13
N ALA A 36 8.12 4.10 -0.92
CA ALA A 36 6.85 3.52 -1.35
C ALA A 36 6.25 2.60 -0.27
N ILE A 37 4.97 2.82 0.03
CA ILE A 37 4.17 2.01 0.95
C ILE A 37 3.39 0.99 0.12
N ASN A 38 3.83 -0.26 0.21
CA ASN A 38 3.26 -1.38 -0.53
C ASN A 38 2.49 -2.31 0.42
N LEU A 39 1.35 -2.83 -0.05
CA LEU A 39 0.52 -3.80 0.67
C LEU A 39 0.58 -5.15 -0.06
N PRO A 40 1.12 -6.21 0.55
CA PRO A 40 1.17 -7.54 -0.08
C PRO A 40 -0.22 -8.12 -0.28
N ILE A 41 -0.50 -8.66 -1.46
CA ILE A 41 -1.83 -9.24 -1.74
C ILE A 41 -2.13 -10.42 -0.81
N LYS A 42 -1.10 -11.19 -0.42
CA LYS A 42 -1.24 -12.32 0.52
C LYS A 42 -1.80 -11.93 1.89
N THR A 43 -1.61 -10.69 2.34
CA THR A 43 -2.14 -10.23 3.63
C THR A 43 -3.60 -9.83 3.57
N LEU A 44 -4.17 -9.65 2.38
CA LEU A 44 -5.55 -9.22 2.18
C LEU A 44 -6.60 -10.31 2.44
N ASN A 45 -6.18 -11.57 2.58
CA ASN A 45 -7.03 -12.68 3.06
C ASN A 45 -7.24 -12.67 4.58
N ARG A 46 -6.75 -11.63 5.28
CA ARG A 46 -6.95 -11.39 6.71
C ARG A 46 -7.83 -10.16 6.89
N HIS A 47 -8.54 -10.09 8.03
CA HIS A 47 -9.25 -8.88 8.42
C HIS A 47 -8.27 -7.71 8.62
N GLY A 48 -8.58 -6.56 8.04
CA GLY A 48 -7.81 -5.32 8.19
C GLY A 48 -8.54 -4.27 9.00
N LEU A 49 -7.80 -3.34 9.60
CA LEU A 49 -8.33 -2.20 10.34
C LEU A 49 -7.86 -0.89 9.70
N ILE A 50 -8.80 -0.02 9.32
CA ILE A 50 -8.51 1.35 8.87
C ILE A 50 -9.01 2.30 9.96
N ALA A 51 -8.08 2.84 10.75
CA ALA A 51 -8.36 3.75 11.86
C ALA A 51 -8.06 5.22 11.48
N GLY A 52 -8.78 6.17 12.09
CA GLY A 52 -8.62 7.61 11.88
C GLY A 52 -9.87 8.43 12.23
N ALA A 53 -9.76 9.75 12.31
CA ALA A 53 -10.90 10.64 12.55
C ALA A 53 -11.89 10.66 11.35
N THR A 54 -13.13 11.10 11.56
CA THR A 54 -14.08 11.29 10.44
C THR A 54 -13.52 12.33 9.45
N GLY A 55 -13.71 12.10 8.15
CA GLY A 55 -13.15 12.98 7.11
C GLY A 55 -11.68 12.73 6.73
N THR A 56 -10.93 11.86 7.42
CA THR A 56 -9.51 11.57 7.08
C THR A 56 -9.34 10.52 5.98
N GLY A 57 -10.34 10.37 5.09
CA GLY A 57 -10.21 9.50 3.92
C GLY A 57 -10.34 7.98 4.14
N LYS A 58 -10.78 7.50 5.32
CA LYS A 58 -10.91 6.05 5.61
C LYS A 58 -11.66 5.26 4.51
N THR A 59 -12.79 5.79 4.06
CA THR A 59 -13.59 5.18 2.98
C THR A 59 -12.86 5.21 1.64
N LYS A 60 -12.10 6.29 1.38
CA LYS A 60 -11.31 6.43 0.16
C LYS A 60 -10.14 5.46 0.14
N THR A 61 -9.48 5.24 1.28
CA THR A 61 -8.45 4.21 1.44
C THR A 61 -9.00 2.82 1.11
N LEU A 62 -10.19 2.48 1.61
CA LEU A 62 -10.85 1.20 1.30
C LEU A 62 -11.14 1.08 -0.21
N GLN A 63 -11.60 2.15 -0.85
CA GLN A 63 -11.83 2.19 -2.29
C GLN A 63 -10.53 1.92 -3.08
N THR A 64 -9.43 2.60 -2.74
CA THR A 64 -8.14 2.42 -3.41
C THR A 64 -7.61 0.99 -3.27
N ILE A 65 -7.79 0.36 -2.10
CA ILE A 65 -7.42 -1.06 -1.91
C ILE A 65 -8.26 -1.96 -2.82
N ALA A 66 -9.57 -1.73 -2.91
CA ALA A 66 -10.46 -2.51 -3.77
C ALA A 66 -10.13 -2.35 -5.27
N GLU A 67 -9.80 -1.14 -5.70
CA GLU A 67 -9.34 -0.85 -7.07
C GLU A 67 -8.03 -1.59 -7.38
N GLY A 68 -7.03 -1.50 -6.50
CA GLY A 68 -5.76 -2.20 -6.66
C GLY A 68 -5.90 -3.73 -6.68
N LEU A 69 -6.81 -4.29 -5.88
CA LEU A 69 -7.16 -5.71 -5.90
C LEU A 69 -7.81 -6.12 -7.22
N SER A 70 -8.75 -5.31 -7.73
CA SER A 70 -9.41 -5.55 -9.01
C SER A 70 -8.40 -5.57 -10.16
N ASP A 71 -7.45 -4.64 -10.17
CA ASP A 71 -6.43 -4.56 -11.21
C ASP A 71 -5.41 -5.70 -11.14
N ALA A 72 -4.99 -6.11 -9.93
CA ALA A 72 -4.15 -7.29 -9.75
C ALA A 72 -4.85 -8.57 -10.23
N CYS A 73 -6.16 -8.70 -9.97
CA CYS A 73 -6.95 -9.85 -10.41
C CYS A 73 -7.15 -9.89 -11.94
N LYS A 74 -7.30 -8.73 -12.60
CA LYS A 74 -7.41 -8.64 -14.07
C LYS A 74 -6.16 -9.16 -14.81
N LEU A 75 -4.99 -9.17 -14.15
CA LEU A 75 -3.76 -9.71 -14.73
C LEU A 75 -3.89 -11.21 -15.09
N PHE A 76 -4.75 -11.96 -14.38
CA PHE A 76 -5.05 -13.37 -14.69
C PHE A 76 -5.82 -13.57 -16.00
N ARG A 77 -6.48 -12.53 -16.54
CA ARG A 77 -7.25 -12.64 -17.78
C ARG A 77 -6.40 -12.50 -19.04
N LYS A 78 -5.13 -12.12 -18.93
CA LYS A 78 -4.20 -12.01 -20.07
C LYS A 78 -3.58 -13.36 -20.49
N PHE A 79 -3.87 -14.43 -19.75
CA PHE A 79 -3.38 -15.80 -20.01
C PHE A 79 -4.50 -16.85 -20.07
N ALA A 80 -5.77 -16.43 -20.14
CA ALA A 80 -6.89 -17.35 -20.33
C ALA A 80 -7.66 -16.94 -21.60
N PHE A 81 -7.22 -17.54 -22.71
CA PHE A 81 -7.71 -17.44 -24.10
C PHE A 81 -7.55 -16.09 -24.79
#